data_AF-G8BBW0-F1
#
_entry.id   AF-G8BBW0-F1
#
_cell.length_a   1.000
_cell.length_b   1.000
_cell.length_c   1.000
_cell.angle_alpha   90.00
_cell.angle_beta   90.00
_cell.angle_gamma   90.00
#
_symmetry.space_group_name_H-M   'P 1'
#
loop_
_entity.id
_entity.type
_entity.pdbx_description
1 polymer ?
#
loop_
_entity_poly.entity_id
_entity_poly.type
_entity_poly.pdbx_seq_one_letter_code
_entity_poly.pdbx_strand_id
1 'polypeptide(L)'
;MRLFSRLTIIMVVSFTSISALFTTTQEEHAIFKITSQTHDKQTIIGFLQDVANKIAESPSHLNRFHQWATSLTSSALSKEDKACLDNTVIKFYIRSLKLSEHTYEASECRINLNPKMQSILQPTPNIHNLLLRDNDMLETQMKYVLMDEFSRYQQFKDYKFNDFQHLNYDLSCIIDYQQLMQVELMETVVEANLERKIKVDEACGLNALNQNFIGMSIDYITTHVPVNGTFYCKKGRSKTCNRAIADSANARYKLPYY
;
A
#
# COMPACT_ATOMS: atom_id res chain seq x y z
N MET A 1 61.90 -27.42 -13.14
CA MET A 1 62.43 -26.07 -13.44
C MET A 1 61.45 -25.39 -14.37
N ARG A 2 60.73 -24.38 -13.85
CA ARG A 2 59.93 -23.39 -14.61
C ARG A 2 58.69 -23.92 -15.36
N LEU A 3 57.57 -23.20 -15.50
CA LEU A 3 56.94 -22.02 -14.88
C LEU A 3 55.58 -21.95 -15.63
N PHE A 4 54.47 -21.67 -14.92
CA PHE A 4 53.26 -20.92 -15.35
C PHE A 4 52.61 -21.24 -16.73
N SER A 5 51.29 -21.44 -16.84
CA SER A 5 50.28 -20.46 -16.44
C SER A 5 48.90 -21.13 -16.49
N ARG A 6 48.18 -21.09 -15.38
CA ARG A 6 46.75 -21.38 -15.30
C ARG A 6 46.00 -20.11 -15.67
N LEU A 7 45.27 -20.11 -16.79
CA LEU A 7 44.25 -19.10 -17.07
C LEU A 7 42.94 -19.55 -16.42
N THR A 8 42.68 -19.05 -15.22
CA THR A 8 41.38 -19.14 -14.56
C THR A 8 40.49 -18.06 -15.15
N ILE A 9 39.48 -18.44 -15.92
CA ILE A 9 38.44 -17.51 -16.39
C ILE A 9 37.53 -17.23 -15.20
N ILE A 10 37.67 -16.04 -14.60
CA ILE A 10 36.75 -15.52 -13.60
C ILE A 10 35.56 -14.95 -14.39
N MET A 11 34.46 -15.69 -14.40
CA MET A 11 33.19 -15.19 -14.92
C MET A 11 32.62 -14.19 -13.88
N VAL A 12 32.87 -12.91 -14.10
CA VAL A 12 32.22 -11.82 -13.34
C VAL A 12 30.76 -11.80 -13.78
N VAL A 13 29.88 -12.36 -12.95
CA VAL A 13 28.43 -12.16 -13.06
C VAL A 13 28.16 -10.74 -12.57
N SER A 14 28.27 -9.77 -13.47
CA SER A 14 27.69 -8.46 -13.27
C SER A 14 26.17 -8.63 -13.25
N PHE A 15 25.57 -8.54 -12.05
CA PHE A 15 24.16 -8.21 -11.87
C PHE A 15 23.93 -6.85 -12.52
N THR A 16 23.58 -6.85 -13.81
CA THR A 16 22.98 -5.69 -14.44
C THR A 16 21.58 -5.60 -13.87
N SER A 17 21.41 -4.70 -12.91
CA SER A 17 20.10 -4.17 -12.52
C SER A 17 19.36 -3.84 -13.81
N ILE A 18 18.29 -4.58 -14.10
CA ILE A 18 17.38 -4.26 -15.20
C ILE A 18 16.56 -3.07 -14.71
N SER A 19 17.19 -1.89 -14.71
CA SER A 19 16.49 -0.62 -14.72
C SER A 19 15.93 -0.50 -16.12
N ALA A 20 14.73 -1.04 -16.34
CA ALA A 20 13.96 -0.77 -17.55
C ALA A 20 13.69 0.74 -17.58
N LEU A 21 14.55 1.48 -18.27
CA LEU A 21 14.28 2.82 -18.71
C LEU A 21 13.14 2.73 -19.73
N PHE A 22 11.92 3.00 -19.27
CA PHE A 22 10.78 3.27 -20.13
C PHE A 22 11.04 4.58 -20.87
N THR A 23 11.75 4.52 -22.00
CA THR A 23 11.76 5.60 -23.00
C THR A 23 11.03 5.12 -24.24
N THR A 24 9.70 5.18 -24.17
CA THR A 24 8.85 5.42 -25.33
C THR A 24 7.70 6.30 -24.88
N THR A 25 7.33 7.26 -25.72
CA THR A 25 6.11 8.08 -25.65
C THR A 25 4.88 7.16 -25.69
N GLN A 26 4.66 6.44 -24.61
CA GLN A 26 3.48 5.62 -24.39
C GLN A 26 2.37 6.62 -24.04
N GLU A 27 1.33 6.69 -24.86
CA GLU A 27 0.11 7.41 -24.50
C GLU A 27 -0.21 7.07 -23.05
N GLU A 28 -0.32 8.09 -22.19
CA GLU A 28 -0.63 7.89 -20.79
C GLU A 28 -1.99 7.19 -20.70
N HIS A 29 -1.98 5.87 -20.54
CA HIS A 29 -3.18 5.06 -20.37
C HIS A 29 -3.63 5.21 -18.92
N ALA A 30 -4.75 5.89 -18.71
CA ALA A 30 -5.36 5.97 -17.40
C ALA A 30 -5.95 4.60 -17.05
N ILE A 31 -5.39 3.94 -16.04
CA ILE A 31 -5.88 2.63 -15.57
C ILE A 31 -7.19 2.75 -14.83
N PHE A 32 -7.45 3.91 -14.21
CA PHE A 32 -8.65 4.17 -13.46
C PHE A 32 -9.10 5.62 -13.61
N LYS A 33 -10.42 5.82 -13.71
CA LYS A 33 -11.04 7.13 -13.89
C LYS A 33 -12.24 7.28 -12.95
N ILE A 34 -12.25 8.37 -12.19
CA ILE A 34 -13.34 8.74 -11.29
C ILE A 34 -13.98 10.02 -11.81
N THR A 35 -15.30 10.00 -11.88
CA THR A 35 -16.19 11.11 -12.26
C THR A 35 -17.49 11.00 -11.46
N SER A 36 -18.29 12.07 -11.40
CA SER A 36 -19.61 12.05 -10.75
C SER A 36 -20.60 11.04 -11.37
N GLN A 37 -20.35 10.58 -12.60
CA GLN A 37 -21.16 9.55 -13.26
C GLN A 37 -20.86 8.14 -12.76
N THR A 38 -19.63 7.93 -12.29
CA THR A 38 -19.10 6.61 -11.89
C THR A 38 -19.02 6.44 -10.37
N HIS A 39 -18.89 7.53 -9.63
CA HIS A 39 -18.68 7.55 -8.20
C HIS A 39 -19.57 8.63 -7.57
N ASP A 40 -19.84 8.49 -6.28
CA ASP A 40 -20.70 9.41 -5.57
C ASP A 40 -20.05 10.79 -5.43
N LYS A 41 -20.89 11.80 -5.17
CA LYS A 41 -20.42 13.19 -5.05
C LYS A 41 -19.46 13.39 -3.89
N GLN A 42 -19.59 12.64 -2.79
CA GLN A 42 -18.69 12.81 -1.64
C GLN A 42 -17.27 12.42 -1.98
N THR A 43 -17.08 11.39 -2.80
CA THR A 43 -15.76 11.02 -3.33
C THR A 43 -15.12 12.18 -4.09
N ILE A 44 -15.86 12.82 -5.02
CA ILE A 44 -15.36 13.98 -5.78
C ILE A 44 -15.07 15.17 -4.85
N ILE A 45 -15.96 15.46 -3.90
CA ILE A 45 -15.77 16.52 -2.90
C ILE A 45 -14.52 16.28 -2.07
N GLY A 46 -14.26 15.04 -1.65
CA GLY A 46 -13.03 14.66 -0.94
C GLY A 46 -11.77 14.98 -1.74
N PHE A 47 -11.74 14.64 -3.03
CA PHE A 47 -10.62 15.03 -3.89
C PHE A 47 -10.47 16.55 -4.05
N LEU A 48 -11.59 17.28 -4.18
CA LEU A 48 -11.55 18.74 -4.26
C LEU A 48 -11.01 19.37 -2.96
N GLN A 49 -11.36 18.82 -1.80
CA GLN A 49 -10.82 19.21 -0.49
C GLN A 49 -9.33 18.92 -0.39
N ASP A 50 -8.87 17.75 -0.85
CA ASP A 50 -7.44 17.42 -0.92
C ASP A 50 -6.66 18.43 -1.77
N VAL A 51 -7.19 18.79 -2.94
CA VAL A 51 -6.54 19.78 -3.81
C VAL A 51 -6.52 21.14 -3.12
N ALA A 52 -7.64 21.59 -2.55
CA ALA A 52 -7.73 22.86 -1.83
C ALA A 52 -6.72 22.95 -0.68
N ASN A 53 -6.57 21.89 0.12
CA ASN A 53 -5.60 21.80 1.21
C ASN A 53 -4.16 21.98 0.73
N LYS A 54 -3.84 21.55 -0.50
CA LYS A 54 -2.49 21.61 -1.07
C LYS A 54 -2.17 22.97 -1.69
N ILE A 55 -3.15 23.61 -2.32
CA ILE A 55 -2.92 24.84 -3.09
C ILE A 55 -3.16 26.11 -2.27
N ALA A 56 -3.92 26.03 -1.18
CA ALA A 56 -4.35 27.21 -0.45
C ALA A 56 -3.18 28.02 0.11
N GLU A 57 -3.13 29.31 -0.24
CA GLU A 57 -2.09 30.23 0.22
C GLU A 57 -2.45 30.88 1.58
N SER A 58 -3.73 30.81 1.97
CA SER A 58 -4.26 31.43 3.19
C SER A 58 -5.24 30.51 3.93
N PRO A 59 -5.12 30.37 5.27
CA PRO A 59 -6.08 29.64 6.09
C PRO A 59 -7.52 30.17 6.00
N SER A 60 -7.69 31.50 5.79
CA SER A 60 -9.02 32.10 5.70
C SER A 60 -9.76 31.70 4.42
N HIS A 61 -9.02 31.58 3.31
CA HIS A 61 -9.56 31.12 2.03
C HIS A 61 -9.89 29.62 2.08
N LEU A 62 -9.02 28.83 2.72
CA LEU A 62 -9.25 27.40 2.91
C LEU A 62 -10.51 27.13 3.75
N ASN A 63 -10.71 27.86 4.85
CA ASN A 63 -11.91 27.74 5.68
C ASN A 63 -13.20 28.05 4.91
N ARG A 64 -13.17 29.07 4.05
CA ARG A 64 -14.31 29.41 3.17
C ARG A 64 -14.58 28.28 2.18
N PHE A 65 -13.54 27.67 1.63
CA PHE A 65 -13.67 26.53 0.74
C PHE A 65 -14.28 25.32 1.46
N HIS A 66 -13.86 24.99 2.69
CA HIS A 66 -14.47 23.90 3.46
C HIS A 66 -15.96 24.13 3.72
N GLN A 67 -16.37 25.37 4.01
CA GLN A 67 -17.78 25.72 4.15
C GLN A 67 -18.56 25.50 2.85
N TRP A 68 -18.02 25.94 1.72
CA TRP A 68 -18.61 25.70 0.40
C TRP A 68 -18.66 24.20 0.07
N ALA A 69 -17.58 23.46 0.27
CA ALA A 69 -17.51 22.02 0.03
C ALA A 69 -18.56 21.27 0.87
N THR A 70 -18.82 21.73 2.10
CA THR A 70 -19.91 21.20 2.93
C THR A 70 -21.29 21.47 2.30
N SER A 71 -21.51 22.64 1.70
CA SER A 71 -22.77 22.94 1.01
C SER A 71 -23.02 22.11 -0.26
N LEU A 72 -21.96 21.57 -0.88
CA LEU A 72 -22.07 20.67 -2.04
C LEU A 72 -22.72 19.32 -1.71
N THR A 73 -22.87 19.01 -0.42
CA THR A 73 -23.55 17.80 0.04
C THR A 73 -25.09 17.94 0.06
N SER A 74 -25.58 19.17 -0.12
CA SER A 74 -27.02 19.46 -0.11
C SER A 74 -27.73 18.98 -1.38
N SER A 75 -29.04 18.74 -1.28
CA SER A 75 -29.87 18.28 -2.40
C SER A 75 -30.12 19.37 -3.46
N ALA A 76 -29.93 20.64 -3.12
CA ALA A 76 -30.17 21.78 -3.99
C ALA A 76 -28.84 22.44 -4.39
N LEU A 77 -28.22 21.91 -5.44
CA LEU A 77 -26.99 22.46 -6.01
C LEU A 77 -27.31 23.53 -7.07
N SER A 78 -26.53 24.62 -7.04
CA SER A 78 -26.53 25.61 -8.12
C SER A 78 -26.06 24.99 -9.45
N LYS A 79 -26.21 25.71 -10.57
CA LYS A 79 -25.74 25.19 -11.87
C LYS A 79 -24.21 25.09 -11.89
N GLU A 80 -23.56 26.04 -11.24
CA GLU A 80 -22.12 26.15 -11.09
C GLU A 80 -21.57 25.01 -10.24
N ASP A 81 -22.21 24.71 -9.10
CA ASP A 81 -21.84 23.59 -8.23
C ASP A 81 -21.98 22.24 -8.95
N LYS A 82 -23.04 22.07 -9.76
CA LYS A 82 -23.21 20.87 -10.59
C LYS A 82 -22.11 20.76 -11.65
N ALA A 83 -21.83 21.86 -12.36
CA ALA A 83 -20.77 21.90 -13.37
C ALA A 83 -19.41 21.55 -12.75
N CYS A 84 -19.10 22.09 -11.58
CA CYS A 84 -17.89 21.76 -10.83
C CYS A 84 -17.75 20.24 -10.61
N LEU A 85 -18.78 19.60 -10.04
CA LEU A 85 -18.75 18.18 -9.71
C LEU A 85 -18.73 17.29 -10.97
N ASP A 86 -19.51 17.64 -11.99
CA ASP A 86 -19.68 16.81 -13.19
C ASP A 86 -18.48 16.86 -14.14
N ASN A 87 -17.80 18.01 -14.20
CA ASN A 87 -16.65 18.20 -15.07
C ASN A 87 -15.31 17.91 -14.39
N THR A 88 -15.29 17.74 -13.06
CA THR A 88 -14.09 17.31 -12.35
C THR A 88 -13.79 15.84 -12.68
N VAL A 89 -12.55 15.57 -13.10
CA VAL A 89 -12.11 14.23 -13.51
C VAL A 89 -10.83 13.86 -12.79
N ILE A 90 -10.84 12.71 -12.11
CA ILE A 90 -9.65 12.15 -11.47
C ILE A 90 -9.21 10.93 -12.29
N LYS A 91 -7.93 10.89 -12.67
CA LYS A 91 -7.33 9.79 -13.41
C LYS A 91 -6.10 9.28 -12.69
N PHE A 92 -5.91 7.96 -12.75
CA PHE A 92 -4.75 7.29 -12.18
C PHE A 92 -3.94 6.62 -13.28
N TYR A 93 -2.61 6.74 -13.17
CA TYR A 93 -1.65 6.24 -14.13
C TYR A 93 -0.57 5.45 -13.40
N ILE A 94 -0.20 4.28 -13.90
CA ILE A 94 0.93 3.52 -13.37
C ILE A 94 2.22 4.22 -13.81
N ARG A 95 3.07 4.61 -12.84
CA ARG A 95 4.41 5.15 -13.11
C ARG A 95 5.49 4.10 -12.95
N SER A 96 5.37 3.24 -11.94
CA SER A 96 6.27 2.11 -11.78
C SER A 96 5.60 0.99 -11.01
N LEU A 97 6.07 -0.23 -11.27
CA LEU A 97 5.66 -1.45 -10.59
C LEU A 97 6.92 -2.13 -10.05
N LYS A 98 6.86 -2.62 -8.82
CA LYS A 98 7.96 -3.31 -8.17
C LYS A 98 7.43 -4.47 -7.35
N LEU A 99 8.13 -5.60 -7.40
CA LEU A 99 7.92 -6.69 -6.45
C LEU A 99 8.65 -6.37 -5.14
N SER A 100 7.95 -6.45 -4.03
CA SER A 100 8.49 -6.18 -2.69
C SER A 100 8.07 -7.27 -1.72
N GLU A 101 8.76 -7.35 -0.60
CA GLU A 101 8.43 -8.23 0.51
C GLU A 101 8.07 -7.39 1.74
N HIS A 102 6.90 -7.66 2.31
CA HIS A 102 6.45 -7.05 3.56
C HIS A 102 6.47 -8.10 4.66
N THR A 103 6.84 -7.69 5.87
CA THR A 103 6.84 -8.56 7.04
C THR A 103 5.86 -8.04 8.05
N TYR A 104 4.94 -8.91 8.45
CA TYR A 104 4.00 -8.64 9.52
C TYR A 104 4.22 -9.64 10.63
N GLU A 105 4.01 -9.20 11.86
CA GLU A 105 3.85 -10.13 12.97
C GLU A 105 2.66 -11.04 12.68
N ALA A 106 2.70 -12.28 13.16
CA ALA A 106 1.64 -13.25 12.91
C ALA A 106 1.30 -14.06 14.17
N SER A 107 1.93 -13.78 15.31
CA SER A 107 1.60 -14.36 16.61
C SER A 107 1.94 -13.39 17.74
N GLU A 108 1.61 -13.79 18.97
CA GLU A 108 2.15 -13.12 20.13
C GLU A 108 3.68 -13.27 20.24
N CYS A 109 4.33 -12.32 20.90
CA CYS A 109 5.71 -12.47 21.33
C CYS A 109 5.79 -13.34 22.60
N ARG A 110 6.57 -14.43 22.55
CA ARG A 110 6.67 -15.40 23.65
C ARG A 110 8.11 -15.68 24.06
N ILE A 111 8.32 -15.90 25.36
CA ILE A 111 9.57 -16.42 25.94
C ILE A 111 9.26 -17.70 26.71
N ASN A 112 10.10 -18.73 26.57
CA ASN A 112 9.97 -19.93 27.38
C ASN A 112 10.82 -19.81 28.66
N LEU A 113 10.16 -19.69 29.81
CA LEU A 113 10.83 -19.66 31.11
C LEU A 113 10.87 -21.02 31.81
N ASN A 114 10.38 -22.07 31.17
CA ASN A 114 10.42 -23.43 31.71
C ASN A 114 11.69 -24.16 31.25
N PRO A 115 12.60 -24.53 32.17
CA PRO A 115 13.84 -25.23 31.79
C PRO A 115 13.63 -26.71 31.44
N LYS A 116 12.45 -27.28 31.73
CA LYS A 116 12.16 -28.72 31.55
C LYS A 116 11.29 -29.04 30.34
N MET A 117 10.59 -28.04 29.80
CA MET A 117 9.63 -28.23 28.72
C MET A 117 9.87 -27.20 27.62
N GLN A 118 9.71 -27.61 26.37
CA GLN A 118 9.67 -26.70 25.24
C GLN A 118 8.29 -26.05 25.16
N SER A 119 8.24 -24.78 24.75
CA SER A 119 6.99 -24.13 24.40
C SER A 119 6.82 -24.15 22.88
N ILE A 120 5.60 -24.28 22.40
CA ILE A 120 5.27 -24.21 20.99
C ILE A 120 4.49 -22.91 20.77
N LEU A 121 4.87 -22.20 19.71
CA LEU A 121 4.19 -21.00 19.22
C LEU A 121 3.74 -21.25 17.78
N GLN A 122 2.51 -20.84 17.47
CA GLN A 122 1.88 -21.04 16.18
C GLN A 122 1.33 -19.70 15.67
N PRO A 123 1.10 -19.55 14.35
CA PRO A 123 0.43 -18.38 13.81
C PRO A 123 -0.97 -18.20 14.42
N THR A 124 -1.37 -16.95 14.64
CA THR A 124 -2.74 -16.60 15.03
C THR A 124 -3.69 -16.97 13.89
N PRO A 125 -4.79 -17.72 14.15
CA PRO A 125 -5.73 -18.12 13.11
C PRO A 125 -6.25 -16.94 12.29
N ASN A 126 -6.31 -17.10 10.96
CA ASN A 126 -6.84 -16.10 10.02
C ASN A 126 -6.18 -14.71 10.08
N ILE A 127 -4.95 -14.61 10.60
CA ILE A 127 -4.26 -13.32 10.78
C ILE A 127 -4.13 -12.49 9.49
N HIS A 128 -3.94 -13.12 8.33
CA HIS A 128 -3.87 -12.42 7.04
C HIS A 128 -5.15 -11.62 6.74
N ASN A 129 -6.34 -12.11 7.14
CA ASN A 129 -7.59 -11.38 6.94
C ASN A 129 -7.68 -10.11 7.81
N LEU A 130 -6.98 -10.08 8.94
CA LEU A 130 -6.92 -8.90 9.80
C LEU A 130 -5.92 -7.88 9.24
N LEU A 131 -4.78 -8.37 8.75
CA LEU A 131 -3.70 -7.58 8.16
C LEU A 131 -4.10 -6.90 6.85
N LEU A 132 -4.81 -7.64 6.01
CA LEU A 132 -5.12 -7.25 4.63
C LEU A 132 -6.54 -6.71 4.48
N ARG A 133 -7.19 -6.38 5.60
CA ARG A 133 -8.53 -5.80 5.55
C ARG A 133 -8.46 -4.36 5.10
N ASP A 134 -8.94 -4.14 3.89
CA ASP A 134 -9.18 -2.79 3.39
C ASP A 134 -10.44 -2.21 4.04
N ASN A 135 -10.31 -1.02 4.61
CA ASN A 135 -11.45 -0.27 5.16
C ASN A 135 -11.97 0.79 4.18
N ASP A 136 -11.22 1.10 3.12
CA ASP A 136 -11.58 2.06 2.09
C ASP A 136 -12.04 1.34 0.81
N MET A 137 -13.30 1.56 0.43
CA MET A 137 -13.89 1.00 -0.79
C MET A 137 -13.13 1.41 -2.04
N LEU A 138 -12.60 2.64 -2.09
CA LEU A 138 -11.86 3.14 -3.24
C LEU A 138 -10.51 2.43 -3.37
N GLU A 139 -9.84 2.17 -2.24
CA GLU A 139 -8.60 1.40 -2.23
C GLU A 139 -8.85 -0.04 -2.72
N THR A 140 -9.91 -0.68 -2.24
CA THR A 140 -10.31 -2.01 -2.71
C THR A 140 -10.57 -2.02 -4.22
N GLN A 141 -11.32 -1.04 -4.73
CA GLN A 141 -11.60 -0.92 -6.16
C GLN A 141 -10.32 -0.69 -6.98
N MET A 142 -9.41 0.15 -6.49
CA MET A 142 -8.11 0.37 -7.11
C MET A 142 -7.30 -0.93 -7.19
N LYS A 143 -7.27 -1.73 -6.11
CA LYS A 143 -6.56 -3.02 -6.11
C LYS A 143 -7.12 -3.98 -7.15
N TYR A 144 -8.44 -4.08 -7.31
CA TYR A 144 -9.04 -4.90 -8.37
C TYR A 144 -8.67 -4.42 -9.77
N VAL A 145 -8.69 -3.11 -10.01
CA VAL A 145 -8.27 -2.52 -11.30
C VAL A 145 -6.79 -2.83 -11.56
N LEU A 146 -5.93 -2.70 -10.55
CA LEU A 146 -4.52 -3.04 -10.66
C LEU A 146 -4.32 -4.53 -10.94
N MET A 147 -5.05 -5.42 -10.28
CA MET A 147 -4.98 -6.86 -10.54
C MET A 147 -5.35 -7.20 -11.99
N ASP A 148 -6.40 -6.59 -12.55
CA ASP A 148 -6.75 -6.74 -13.97
C ASP A 148 -5.64 -6.21 -14.87
N GLU A 149 -5.11 -5.02 -14.58
CA GLU A 149 -4.04 -4.41 -15.37
C GLU A 149 -2.75 -5.24 -15.30
N PHE A 150 -2.41 -5.80 -14.14
CA PHE A 150 -1.24 -6.65 -13.95
C PHE A 150 -1.26 -7.92 -14.81
N SER A 151 -2.44 -8.48 -15.06
CA SER A 151 -2.60 -9.64 -15.95
C SER A 151 -2.09 -9.40 -17.37
N ARG A 152 -1.99 -8.11 -17.79
CA ARG A 152 -1.50 -7.71 -19.11
C ARG A 152 0.03 -7.71 -19.19
N TYR A 153 0.73 -7.60 -18.06
CA TYR A 153 2.20 -7.61 -18.03
C TYR A 153 2.74 -9.03 -17.95
N GLN A 154 3.64 -9.38 -18.86
CA GLN A 154 4.24 -10.71 -18.93
C GLN A 154 4.90 -11.14 -17.61
N GLN A 155 5.55 -10.20 -16.91
CA GLN A 155 6.25 -10.48 -15.64
C GLN A 155 5.31 -10.87 -14.49
N PHE A 156 4.00 -10.59 -14.61
CA PHE A 156 3.04 -10.89 -13.55
C PHE A 156 2.07 -12.03 -13.88
N LYS A 157 2.18 -12.65 -15.06
CA LYS A 157 1.23 -13.70 -15.50
C LYS A 157 1.23 -14.95 -14.61
N ASP A 158 2.35 -15.24 -13.97
CA ASP A 158 2.49 -16.44 -13.12
C ASP A 158 2.06 -16.19 -11.67
N TYR A 159 1.78 -14.95 -11.29
CA TYR A 159 1.34 -14.63 -9.93
C TYR A 159 -0.16 -14.86 -9.77
N LYS A 160 -0.51 -15.57 -8.71
CA LYS A 160 -1.88 -15.64 -8.20
C LYS A 160 -2.02 -14.60 -7.10
N PHE A 161 -2.72 -13.51 -7.40
CA PHE A 161 -2.99 -12.46 -6.42
C PHE A 161 -3.95 -12.94 -5.34
N ASN A 162 -3.73 -12.50 -4.10
CA ASN A 162 -4.50 -12.91 -2.92
C ASN A 162 -4.53 -14.44 -2.65
N ASP A 163 -3.49 -15.18 -3.05
CA ASP A 163 -3.40 -16.63 -2.81
C ASP A 163 -2.82 -16.93 -1.40
N PHE A 164 -3.70 -16.90 -0.41
CA PHE A 164 -3.40 -17.22 0.99
C PHE A 164 -3.97 -18.57 1.46
N GLN A 165 -4.55 -19.35 0.53
CA GLN A 165 -5.20 -20.63 0.87
C GLN A 165 -4.22 -21.67 1.41
N HIS A 166 -2.94 -21.54 1.06
CA HIS A 166 -1.88 -22.47 1.40
C HIS A 166 -0.99 -22.01 2.57
N LEU A 167 -1.43 -20.98 3.32
CA LEU A 167 -0.72 -20.56 4.52
C LEU A 167 -0.69 -21.70 5.56
N ASN A 168 0.53 -22.07 6.00
CA ASN A 168 0.74 -23.16 6.94
C ASN A 168 0.43 -22.73 8.40
N TYR A 169 -0.85 -22.75 8.76
CA TYR A 169 -1.30 -22.49 10.13
C TYR A 169 -0.83 -23.52 11.16
N ASP A 170 -0.38 -24.69 10.71
CA ASP A 170 0.19 -25.74 11.56
C ASP A 170 1.69 -25.53 11.86
N LEU A 171 2.30 -24.46 11.31
CA LEU A 171 3.68 -24.09 11.60
C LEU A 171 3.90 -24.04 13.12
N SER A 172 4.80 -24.90 13.60
CA SER A 172 5.09 -25.06 15.02
C SER A 172 6.49 -24.57 15.32
N CYS A 173 6.58 -23.37 15.89
CA CYS A 173 7.82 -22.75 16.29
C CYS A 173 8.19 -23.18 17.71
N ILE A 174 9.24 -24.00 17.83
CA ILE A 174 9.71 -24.55 19.11
C ILE A 174 10.59 -23.51 19.82
N ILE A 175 10.26 -23.21 21.06
CA ILE A 175 10.94 -22.24 21.92
C ILE A 175 11.63 -22.98 23.07
N ASP A 176 12.96 -23.02 23.04
CA ASP A 176 13.74 -23.58 24.15
C ASP A 176 13.85 -22.60 25.32
N TYR A 177 14.40 -23.07 26.44
CA TYR A 177 14.58 -22.27 27.65
C TYR A 177 15.28 -20.93 27.38
N GLN A 178 14.70 -19.85 27.90
CA GLN A 178 15.09 -18.45 27.74
C GLN A 178 15.13 -17.94 26.29
N GLN A 179 14.61 -18.70 25.33
CA GLN A 179 14.49 -18.21 23.96
C GLN A 179 13.23 -17.37 23.82
N LEU A 180 13.37 -16.30 23.04
CA LEU A 180 12.30 -15.38 22.68
C LEU A 180 11.97 -15.57 21.21
N MET A 181 10.69 -15.66 20.88
CA MET A 181 10.24 -16.00 19.54
C MET A 181 8.88 -15.38 19.22
N GLN A 182 8.67 -15.09 17.94
CA GLN A 182 7.42 -14.67 17.35
C GLN A 182 7.28 -15.33 15.97
N VAL A 183 6.06 -15.59 15.52
CA VAL A 183 5.80 -15.96 14.12
C VAL A 183 5.62 -14.68 13.32
N GLU A 184 6.22 -14.62 12.14
CA GLU A 184 6.04 -13.52 11.18
C GLU A 184 5.41 -14.08 9.89
N LEU A 185 4.58 -13.27 9.22
CA LEU A 185 4.08 -13.47 7.87
C LEU A 185 4.96 -12.64 6.93
N MET A 186 5.73 -13.31 6.06
CA MET A 186 6.37 -12.67 4.94
C MET A 186 5.39 -12.68 3.77
N GLU A 187 4.98 -11.50 3.32
CA GLU A 187 4.09 -11.31 2.21
C GLU A 187 4.85 -10.83 0.99
N THR A 188 4.64 -11.46 -0.16
CA THR A 188 5.08 -10.92 -1.44
C THR A 188 3.99 -9.98 -1.96
N VAL A 189 4.34 -8.74 -2.26
CA VAL A 189 3.42 -7.70 -2.75
C VAL A 189 3.93 -7.10 -4.05
N VAL A 190 3.00 -6.72 -4.92
CA VAL A 190 3.29 -5.82 -6.04
C VAL A 190 3.00 -4.40 -5.57
N GLU A 191 4.07 -3.62 -5.41
CA GLU A 191 4.03 -2.19 -5.11
C GLU A 191 3.81 -1.42 -6.42
N ALA A 192 2.72 -0.68 -6.49
CA ALA A 192 2.37 0.16 -7.61
C ALA A 192 2.47 1.63 -7.22
N ASN A 193 3.39 2.34 -7.86
CA ASN A 193 3.48 3.79 -7.74
C ASN A 193 2.62 4.42 -8.83
N LEU A 194 1.55 5.06 -8.39
CA LEU A 194 0.55 5.67 -9.25
C LEU A 194 0.68 7.18 -9.22
N GLU A 195 0.49 7.78 -10.38
CA GLU A 195 0.24 9.21 -10.48
C GLU A 195 -1.26 9.46 -10.59
N ARG A 196 -1.77 10.30 -9.68
CA ARG A 196 -3.15 10.76 -9.65
C ARG A 196 -3.20 12.16 -10.23
N LYS A 197 -3.84 12.32 -11.39
CA LYS A 197 -4.15 13.63 -11.98
C LYS A 197 -5.59 14.00 -11.69
N ILE A 198 -5.80 15.12 -11.01
CA ILE A 198 -7.11 15.70 -10.72
C ILE A 198 -7.26 16.93 -11.61
N LYS A 199 -8.12 16.83 -12.62
CA LYS A 199 -8.54 17.98 -13.43
C LYS A 199 -9.77 18.58 -12.79
N VAL A 200 -9.65 19.82 -12.32
CA VAL A 200 -10.69 20.56 -11.63
C VAL A 200 -11.30 21.57 -12.58
N ASP A 201 -12.63 21.64 -12.60
CA ASP A 201 -13.35 22.64 -13.41
C ASP A 201 -13.25 24.04 -12.79
N GLU A 202 -13.21 25.07 -13.62
CA GLU A 202 -13.13 26.47 -13.16
C GLU A 202 -14.33 26.86 -12.28
N ALA A 203 -15.50 26.25 -12.51
CA ALA A 203 -16.70 26.48 -11.70
C ALA A 203 -16.52 26.10 -10.22
N CYS A 204 -15.51 25.28 -9.89
CA CYS A 204 -15.19 24.93 -8.50
C CYS A 204 -14.56 26.08 -7.71
N GLY A 205 -14.14 27.17 -8.38
CA GLY A 205 -13.65 28.38 -7.69
C GLY A 205 -12.31 28.23 -6.96
N LEU A 206 -11.52 27.17 -7.24
CA LEU A 206 -10.22 26.95 -6.60
C LEU A 206 -9.19 28.07 -6.90
N ASN A 207 -9.38 28.83 -7.96
CA ASN A 207 -8.54 30.00 -8.29
C ASN A 207 -8.62 31.10 -7.21
N ALA A 208 -9.69 31.12 -6.39
CA ALA A 208 -9.78 32.02 -5.24
C ALA A 208 -8.86 31.60 -4.08
N LEU A 209 -8.45 30.32 -4.03
CA LEU A 209 -7.48 29.81 -3.06
C LEU A 209 -6.04 30.11 -3.48
N ASN A 210 -5.78 30.07 -4.78
CA ASN A 210 -4.48 30.34 -5.40
C ASN A 210 -4.68 30.78 -6.86
N GLN A 211 -4.28 32.01 -7.19
CA GLN A 211 -4.46 32.56 -8.54
C GLN A 211 -3.59 31.88 -9.60
N ASN A 212 -2.52 31.19 -9.18
CA ASN A 212 -1.63 30.45 -10.07
C ASN A 212 -2.10 29.00 -10.30
N PHE A 213 -3.23 28.59 -9.70
CA PHE A 213 -3.77 27.26 -9.92
C PHE A 213 -4.35 27.14 -11.34
N ILE A 214 -3.79 26.24 -12.14
CA ILE A 214 -4.14 26.07 -13.56
C ILE A 214 -5.26 25.03 -13.80
N GLY A 215 -6.02 24.67 -12.75
CA GLY A 215 -7.09 23.66 -12.87
C GLY A 215 -6.60 22.20 -12.89
N MET A 216 -5.33 21.94 -12.55
CA MET A 216 -4.78 20.59 -12.47
C MET A 216 -3.93 20.41 -11.21
N SER A 217 -4.19 19.33 -10.49
CA SER A 217 -3.36 18.85 -9.38
C SER A 217 -2.82 17.47 -9.71
N ILE A 218 -1.55 17.24 -9.38
CA ILE A 218 -0.85 15.98 -9.62
C ILE A 218 -0.29 15.49 -8.29
N ASP A 219 -0.62 14.26 -7.94
CA ASP A 219 -0.17 13.59 -6.73
C ASP A 219 0.41 12.22 -7.06
N TYR A 220 1.28 11.72 -6.19
CA TYR A 220 1.80 10.36 -6.27
C TYR A 220 1.31 9.55 -5.08
N ILE A 221 0.79 8.37 -5.35
CA ILE A 221 0.33 7.42 -4.33
C ILE A 221 1.00 6.07 -4.55
N THR A 222 1.24 5.34 -3.47
CA THR A 222 1.75 3.98 -3.53
C THR A 222 0.69 3.04 -3.01
N THR A 223 0.31 2.05 -3.82
CA THR A 223 -0.66 1.02 -3.45
C THR A 223 0.02 -0.35 -3.50
N HIS A 224 -0.34 -1.22 -2.56
CA HIS A 224 0.22 -2.56 -2.46
C HIS A 224 -0.85 -3.58 -2.81
N VAL A 225 -0.58 -4.44 -3.78
CA VAL A 225 -1.46 -5.56 -4.15
C VAL A 225 -0.80 -6.86 -3.69
N PRO A 226 -1.39 -7.56 -2.71
CA PRO A 226 -0.76 -8.74 -2.16
C PRO A 226 -0.88 -9.93 -3.11
N VAL A 227 0.21 -10.70 -3.20
CA VAL A 227 0.30 -11.89 -4.04
C VAL A 227 0.01 -13.13 -3.19
N ASN A 228 0.92 -13.41 -2.26
CA ASN A 228 0.87 -14.55 -1.37
C ASN A 228 1.72 -14.26 -0.13
N GLY A 229 1.77 -15.21 0.78
CA GLY A 229 2.66 -15.11 1.93
C GLY A 229 3.10 -16.44 2.48
N THR A 230 4.06 -16.40 3.39
CA THR A 230 4.60 -17.57 4.09
C THR A 230 4.85 -17.22 5.54
N PHE A 231 4.43 -18.11 6.44
CA PHE A 231 4.78 -17.99 7.85
C PHE A 231 6.18 -18.50 8.12
N TYR A 232 6.90 -17.84 9.03
CA TYR A 232 8.19 -18.32 9.50
C TYR A 232 8.42 -17.94 10.97
N CYS A 233 9.29 -18.69 11.63
CA CYS A 233 9.65 -18.47 13.02
C CYS A 233 10.75 -17.41 13.12
N LYS A 234 10.44 -16.28 13.75
CA LYS A 234 11.41 -15.24 14.10
C LYS A 234 11.97 -15.49 15.50
N LYS A 235 13.23 -15.89 15.57
CA LYS A 235 13.96 -16.07 16.82
C LYS A 235 14.67 -14.78 17.25
N GLY A 236 14.64 -14.50 18.54
CA GLY A 236 15.37 -13.40 19.16
C GLY A 236 14.59 -12.10 19.22
N ARG A 237 15.24 -11.05 19.70
CA ARG A 237 14.62 -9.75 19.92
C ARG A 237 14.31 -9.04 18.61
N SER A 238 13.14 -8.43 18.52
CA SER A 238 12.72 -7.49 17.50
C SER A 238 12.13 -6.22 18.16
N LYS A 239 11.69 -5.27 17.35
CA LYS A 239 10.97 -4.08 17.85
C LYS A 239 9.67 -4.47 18.56
N THR A 240 8.98 -5.47 18.02
CA THR A 240 7.67 -5.97 18.46
C THR A 240 7.75 -7.19 19.37
N CYS A 241 8.93 -7.80 19.50
CA CYS A 241 9.16 -8.91 20.41
C CYS A 241 10.42 -8.72 21.24
N ASN A 242 10.24 -8.48 22.54
CA ASN A 242 11.32 -8.40 23.51
C ASN A 242 10.84 -8.90 24.88
N ARG A 243 11.76 -9.01 25.85
CA ARG A 243 11.46 -9.61 27.15
C ARG A 243 10.36 -8.85 27.92
N ALA A 244 10.35 -7.52 27.88
CA ALA A 244 9.34 -6.73 28.55
C ALA A 244 7.94 -6.97 27.96
N ILE A 245 7.87 -7.15 26.64
CA ILE A 245 6.63 -7.52 25.94
C ILE A 245 6.21 -8.96 26.31
N ALA A 246 7.12 -9.92 26.19
CA ALA A 246 6.83 -11.33 26.41
C ALA A 246 6.44 -11.64 27.87
N ASP A 247 7.07 -10.97 28.84
CA ASP A 247 6.80 -11.11 30.27
C ASP A 247 5.59 -10.28 30.74
N SER A 248 4.99 -9.45 29.87
CA SER A 248 3.84 -8.60 30.23
C SER A 248 2.65 -9.42 30.72
N ALA A 249 1.95 -8.96 31.76
CA ALA A 249 0.72 -9.61 32.22
C ALA A 249 -0.49 -9.32 31.31
N ASN A 250 -0.41 -8.26 30.51
CA ASN A 250 -1.50 -7.84 29.64
C ASN A 250 -1.30 -8.44 28.24
N ALA A 251 -2.17 -9.39 27.89
CA ALA A 251 -2.15 -10.11 26.61
C ALA A 251 -2.22 -9.17 25.40
N ARG A 252 -2.82 -7.98 25.51
CA ARG A 252 -2.87 -7.00 24.43
C ARG A 252 -1.50 -6.47 24.04
N TYR A 253 -0.54 -6.42 24.97
CA TYR A 253 0.82 -5.99 24.63
C TYR A 253 1.63 -7.08 23.95
N LYS A 254 1.22 -8.34 24.09
CA LYS A 254 1.90 -9.48 23.45
C LYS A 254 1.46 -9.65 22.01
N LEU A 255 0.25 -9.23 21.69
CA LEU A 255 -0.30 -9.26 20.35
C LEU A 255 0.19 -8.04 19.55
N PRO A 256 0.42 -8.22 18.26
CA PRO A 256 0.65 -7.10 17.37
C PRO A 256 -0.59 -6.19 17.28
N TYR A 257 -0.34 -4.88 17.27
CA TYR A 257 -1.35 -3.85 17.04
C TYR A 257 -1.40 -3.60 15.52
N TYR A 258 -2.57 -3.78 14.92
CA TYR A 258 -2.82 -3.45 13.51
C TYR A 258 -3.94 -2.42 13.43
#